data_AF-A0A453MRL0-F1
#
_entry.id   AF-A0A453MRL0-F1
#
_cell.length_a   1.000
_cell.length_b   1.000
_cell.length_c   1.000
_cell.angle_alpha   90.00
_cell.angle_beta   90.00
_cell.angle_gamma   90.00
#
_symmetry.space_group_name_H-M   'P 1'
#
loop_
_entity.id
_entity.type
_entity.pdbx_description
1 polymer ?
#
loop_
_entity_poly.entity_id
_entity_poly.type
_entity_poly.pdbx_seq_one_letter_code
_entity_poly.pdbx_strand_id
1 'polypeptide(L)'
;PSFAVEEYLVATCGLTPAQAAKASPKISHLKSPAKPDAVLSFLAGHGLSTADVAALVAKDPKFLCAKVEKTLAPNVAELTGLGLSRAEIARLVSLAGNKMKHGGYGLLCSIHDFEGSVS
;
A
#
# COMPACT_ATOMS: atom_id res chain seq x y z
N PRO A 1 9.50 22.08 11.27
CA PRO A 1 9.70 20.61 11.23
C PRO A 1 9.49 20.06 9.81
N SER A 2 10.60 19.80 9.10
CA SER A 2 10.58 19.07 7.83
C SER A 2 10.32 17.58 8.12
N PHE A 3 9.31 17.00 7.48
CA PHE A 3 9.06 15.56 7.57
C PHE A 3 10.19 14.81 6.85
N ALA A 4 11.09 14.19 7.61
CA ALA A 4 12.18 13.36 7.09
C ALA A 4 11.62 12.01 6.67
N VAL A 5 11.17 11.93 5.41
CA VAL A 5 10.53 10.75 4.83
C VAL A 5 11.43 9.52 4.95
N GLU A 6 12.74 9.64 4.68
CA GLU A 6 13.67 8.51 4.76
C GLU A 6 13.75 7.91 6.16
N GLU A 7 13.97 8.75 7.17
CA GLU A 7 14.08 8.29 8.55
C GLU A 7 12.75 7.70 9.05
N TYR A 8 11.63 8.30 8.66
CA TYR A 8 10.30 7.75 8.96
C TYR A 8 10.08 6.38 8.33
N LEU A 9 10.54 6.16 7.09
CA LEU A 9 10.43 4.87 6.41
C LEU A 9 11.29 3.80 7.08
N VAL A 10 12.52 4.14 7.49
CA VAL A 10 13.40 3.22 8.20
C VAL A 10 12.83 2.88 9.57
N ALA A 11 12.41 3.89 10.35
CA ALA A 11 11.92 3.70 11.71
C ALA A 11 10.54 3.03 11.77
N THR A 12 9.60 3.43 10.90
CA THR A 12 8.20 2.98 10.97
C THR A 12 7.94 1.73 10.11
N CYS A 13 8.49 1.68 8.90
CA CYS A 13 8.30 0.55 8.00
C CYS A 13 9.42 -0.49 8.08
N GLY A 14 10.50 -0.26 8.83
CA GLY A 14 11.64 -1.18 8.90
C GLY A 14 12.40 -1.30 7.57
N LEU A 15 12.32 -0.28 6.71
CA LEU A 15 13.02 -0.27 5.43
C LEU A 15 14.52 -0.11 5.63
N THR A 16 15.30 -0.67 4.70
CA THR A 16 16.72 -0.35 4.64
C THR A 16 16.94 1.09 4.16
N PRO A 17 18.05 1.75 4.53
CA PRO A 17 18.35 3.11 4.07
C PRO A 17 18.34 3.24 2.54
N ALA A 18 18.80 2.20 1.83
CA ALA A 18 18.78 2.18 0.37
C ALA A 18 17.36 2.15 -0.22
N GLN A 19 16.42 1.43 0.41
CA GLN A 19 15.02 1.42 -0.02
C GLN A 19 14.34 2.75 0.33
N ALA A 20 14.64 3.30 1.51
CA ALA A 20 14.14 4.60 1.94
C ALA A 20 14.59 5.72 0.98
N ALA A 21 15.87 5.75 0.59
CA ALA A 21 16.41 6.72 -0.37
C ALA A 21 15.74 6.62 -1.76
N LYS A 22 15.38 5.41 -2.21
CA LYS A 22 14.61 5.21 -3.46
C LYS A 22 13.15 5.66 -3.35
N ALA A 23 12.59 5.58 -2.15
CA ALA A 23 11.21 5.94 -1.87
C ALA A 23 11.01 7.44 -1.64
N SER A 24 11.94 8.07 -0.93
CA SER A 24 11.98 9.50 -0.59
C SER A 24 11.56 10.42 -1.75
N PRO A 25 12.17 10.36 -2.96
CA PRO A 25 11.81 11.25 -4.07
C PRO A 25 10.44 10.96 -4.70
N LYS A 26 9.85 9.79 -4.45
CA LYS A 26 8.52 9.43 -4.97
C LYS A 26 7.39 9.94 -4.07
N ILE A 27 7.70 10.20 -2.80
CA ILE A 27 6.78 10.72 -1.78
C ILE A 27 7.26 12.03 -1.15
N SER A 28 8.18 12.74 -1.79
CA SER A 28 8.68 14.05 -1.40
C SER A 28 7.60 15.16 -1.44
N HIS A 29 6.45 14.89 -2.06
CA HIS A 29 5.26 15.74 -1.95
C HIS A 29 4.52 15.61 -0.59
N LEU A 30 4.76 14.54 0.18
CA LEU A 30 4.15 14.38 1.50
C LEU A 30 4.72 15.39 2.48
N LYS A 31 3.85 16.30 2.94
CA LYS A 31 4.16 17.27 4.00
C LYS A 31 3.78 16.79 5.41
N SER A 32 3.16 15.61 5.53
CA SER A 32 2.67 15.11 6.82
C SER A 32 2.66 13.58 6.89
N PRO A 33 3.01 12.98 8.04
CA PRO A 33 2.93 11.54 8.27
C PRO A 33 1.50 11.02 8.39
N ALA A 34 0.48 11.88 8.51
CA ALA A 34 -0.90 11.43 8.73
C ALA A 34 -1.42 10.47 7.63
N LYS A 35 -0.96 10.66 6.39
CA LYS A 35 -1.31 9.78 5.26
C LYS A 35 -0.62 8.41 5.37
N PRO A 36 0.72 8.31 5.43
CA PRO A 36 1.38 7.02 5.57
C PRO A 36 0.92 6.30 6.84
N ASP A 37 0.73 7.00 7.95
CA ASP A 37 0.30 6.39 9.21
C ASP A 37 -1.07 5.72 9.12
N ALA A 38 -2.03 6.38 8.47
CA ALA A 38 -3.35 5.81 8.19
C ALA A 38 -3.25 4.56 7.31
N VAL A 39 -2.38 4.58 6.28
CA VAL A 39 -2.14 3.41 5.42
C VAL A 39 -1.52 2.28 6.23
N LEU A 40 -0.49 2.55 7.04
CA LEU A 40 0.18 1.54 7.85
C LEU A 40 -0.74 0.91 8.88
N SER A 41 -1.53 1.72 9.59
CA SER A 41 -2.53 1.25 10.54
C SER A 41 -3.59 0.38 9.85
N PHE A 42 -4.01 0.78 8.64
CA PHE A 42 -4.92 -0.02 7.83
C PHE A 42 -4.33 -1.38 7.45
N LEU A 43 -3.08 -1.43 6.97
CA LEU A 43 -2.40 -2.68 6.61
C LEU A 43 -2.20 -3.59 7.83
N ALA A 44 -1.81 -3.02 8.97
CA ALA A 44 -1.64 -3.74 10.23
C ALA A 44 -2.97 -4.36 10.71
N GLY A 45 -4.08 -3.60 10.62
CA GLY A 45 -5.42 -4.10 10.94
C GLY A 45 -5.91 -5.23 10.01
N HIS A 46 -5.32 -5.34 8.83
CA HIS A 46 -5.61 -6.39 7.84
C HIS A 46 -4.67 -7.60 7.92
N GLY A 47 -3.70 -7.60 8.84
CA GLY A 47 -2.80 -8.73 9.08
C GLY A 47 -1.55 -8.77 8.19
N LEU A 48 -1.20 -7.66 7.54
CA LEU A 48 0.08 -7.56 6.83
C LEU A 48 1.23 -7.40 7.80
N SER A 49 2.30 -8.16 7.57
CA SER A 49 3.53 -8.02 8.34
C SER A 49 4.29 -6.78 7.89
N THR A 50 5.04 -6.16 8.81
CA THR A 50 5.92 -5.02 8.51
C THR A 50 6.87 -5.31 7.35
N ALA A 51 7.29 -6.57 7.18
CA ALA A 51 8.12 -7.00 6.06
C ALA A 51 7.41 -6.90 4.69
N ASP A 52 6.14 -7.30 4.61
CA ASP A 52 5.33 -7.19 3.39
C ASP A 52 5.09 -5.71 3.05
N VAL A 53 4.83 -4.91 4.08
CA VAL A 53 4.70 -3.45 3.94
C VAL A 53 6.00 -2.84 3.45
N ALA A 54 7.15 -3.22 4.00
CA ALA A 54 8.46 -2.75 3.55
C ALA A 54 8.72 -3.12 2.09
N ALA A 55 8.44 -4.36 1.68
CA ALA A 55 8.60 -4.81 0.31
C ALA A 55 7.68 -4.03 -0.64
N LEU A 56 6.43 -3.79 -0.22
CA LEU A 56 5.46 -2.99 -0.95
C LEU A 56 5.96 -1.56 -1.14
N VAL A 57 6.35 -0.89 -0.06
CA VAL A 57 6.81 0.51 -0.10
C VAL A 57 8.11 0.63 -0.88
N ALA A 58 9.00 -0.36 -0.80
CA ALA A 58 10.21 -0.39 -1.61
C ALA A 58 9.90 -0.49 -3.12
N LYS A 59 8.87 -1.27 -3.49
CA LYS A 59 8.43 -1.45 -4.88
C LYS A 59 7.65 -0.23 -5.38
N ASP A 60 6.65 0.18 -4.62
CA ASP A 60 5.82 1.36 -4.88
C ASP A 60 5.58 2.21 -3.63
N PRO A 61 6.44 3.21 -3.38
CA PRO A 61 6.32 4.08 -2.22
C PRO A 61 5.22 5.13 -2.37
N LYS A 62 4.70 5.35 -3.59
CA LYS A 62 3.54 6.23 -3.81
C LYS A 62 2.28 5.67 -3.16
N PHE A 63 2.26 4.37 -2.86
CA PHE A 63 1.21 3.73 -2.07
C PHE A 63 0.96 4.41 -0.73
N LEU A 64 2.00 4.83 -0.01
CA LEU A 64 1.88 5.56 1.25
C LEU A 64 1.27 6.97 1.09
N CYS A 65 1.28 7.50 -0.13
CA CYS A 65 0.60 8.75 -0.47
C CYS A 65 -0.82 8.52 -1.01
N ALA A 66 -1.22 7.27 -1.28
CA ALA A 66 -2.59 6.93 -1.64
C ALA A 66 -3.52 7.19 -0.45
N LYS A 67 -4.77 7.57 -0.75
CA LYS A 67 -5.76 7.85 0.29
C LYS A 67 -6.46 6.56 0.66
N VAL A 68 -6.34 6.14 1.93
CA VAL A 68 -7.08 4.99 2.48
C VAL A 68 -8.56 5.11 2.16
N GLU A 69 -9.20 6.21 2.54
CA GLU A 69 -10.65 6.41 2.33
C GLU A 69 -11.07 6.48 0.86
N LYS A 70 -10.20 6.99 -0.02
CA LYS A 70 -10.56 7.22 -1.43
C LYS A 70 -10.18 6.08 -2.36
N THR A 71 -9.25 5.23 -1.94
CA THR A 71 -8.69 4.17 -2.79
C THR A 71 -8.79 2.82 -2.08
N LEU A 72 -8.32 2.70 -0.84
CA LEU A 72 -8.32 1.40 -0.17
C LEU A 72 -9.73 1.00 0.30
N ALA A 73 -10.50 1.91 0.88
CA ALA A 73 -11.85 1.64 1.38
C ALA A 73 -12.83 1.14 0.30
N PRO A 74 -12.98 1.79 -0.87
CA PRO A 74 -13.85 1.26 -1.92
C PRO A 74 -13.35 -0.08 -2.46
N ASN A 75 -12.02 -0.27 -2.60
CA ASN A 75 -11.47 -1.55 -3.07
C ASN A 75 -11.68 -2.67 -2.06
N VAL A 76 -11.53 -2.40 -0.77
CA VAL A 76 -11.81 -3.37 0.29
C VAL A 76 -13.29 -3.72 0.32
N ALA A 77 -14.19 -2.75 0.13
CA ALA A 77 -15.62 -3.01 0.02
C ALA A 77 -15.95 -3.91 -1.18
N GLU A 78 -15.37 -3.63 -2.35
CA GLU A 78 -15.53 -4.44 -3.56
C GLU A 78 -15.01 -5.87 -3.36
N LEU A 79 -13.78 -6.02 -2.85
CA LEU A 79 -13.17 -7.33 -2.63
C LEU A 79 -13.86 -8.12 -1.50
N THR A 80 -14.40 -7.43 -0.50
CA THR A 80 -15.25 -8.05 0.54
C THR A 80 -16.55 -8.55 -0.07
N GLY A 81 -17.15 -7.80 -1.01
CA GLY A 81 -18.32 -8.23 -1.78
C GLY A 81 -18.07 -9.47 -2.64
N LEU A 82 -16.82 -9.71 -3.04
CA LEU A 82 -16.39 -10.93 -3.74
C LEU A 82 -16.15 -12.13 -2.81
N GLY A 83 -16.22 -11.95 -1.48
CA GLY A 83 -16.03 -13.03 -0.50
C GLY A 83 -14.57 -13.33 -0.14
N LEU A 84 -13.64 -12.42 -0.44
CA LEU A 84 -12.21 -12.62 -0.15
C LEU A 84 -11.88 -12.42 1.34
N SER A 85 -10.85 -13.11 1.82
CA SER A 85 -10.36 -12.94 3.18
C SER A 85 -9.64 -11.60 3.36
N ARG A 86 -9.65 -11.04 4.58
CA ARG A 86 -9.03 -9.75 4.90
C ARG A 86 -7.55 -9.69 4.51
N ALA A 87 -6.84 -10.82 4.59
CA ALA A 87 -5.45 -10.96 4.20
C ALA A 87 -5.24 -10.92 2.68
N GLU A 88 -6.10 -11.61 1.91
CA GLU A 88 -6.09 -11.54 0.44
C GLU A 88 -6.43 -10.14 -0.05
N ILE A 89 -7.42 -9.50 0.57
CA ILE A 89 -7.78 -8.11 0.30
C ILE A 89 -6.57 -7.20 0.53
N ALA A 90 -5.86 -7.36 1.64
CA ALA A 90 -4.67 -6.57 1.96
C ALA A 90 -3.56 -6.74 0.91
N ARG A 91 -3.33 -7.98 0.46
CA ARG A 91 -2.35 -8.31 -0.58
C ARG A 91 -2.73 -7.73 -1.94
N LEU A 92 -4.00 -7.87 -2.35
CA LEU A 92 -4.51 -7.32 -3.60
C LEU A 92 -4.46 -5.79 -3.61
N VAL A 93 -4.87 -5.17 -2.51
CA VAL A 93 -4.81 -3.71 -2.34
C VAL A 93 -3.36 -3.21 -2.39
N SER A 94 -2.44 -3.95 -1.77
CA SER A 94 -1.00 -3.67 -1.85
C SER A 94 -0.50 -3.80 -3.29
N LEU A 95 -0.84 -4.88 -3.99
CA LEU A 95 -0.40 -5.14 -5.36
C LEU A 95 -1.00 -4.15 -6.39
N ALA A 96 -2.26 -3.76 -6.18
CA ALA A 96 -3.02 -2.87 -7.07
C ALA A 96 -2.74 -1.39 -6.84
N GLY A 97 -1.90 -1.04 -5.86
CA GLY A 97 -1.60 0.34 -5.41
C GLY A 97 -1.31 1.36 -6.51
N ASN A 98 -0.85 0.91 -7.69
CA ASN A 98 -0.51 1.78 -8.82
C ASN A 98 -1.50 1.72 -10.01
N LYS A 99 -2.49 0.81 -10.02
CA LYS A 99 -3.48 0.65 -11.11
C LYS A 99 -4.86 1.23 -10.81
N MET A 100 -5.17 1.56 -9.55
CA MET A 100 -6.52 1.97 -9.12
C MET A 100 -6.83 3.46 -9.36
N LYS A 101 -6.36 4.02 -10.48
CA LYS A 101 -6.63 5.42 -10.85
C LYS A 101 -7.81 5.61 -11.82
N HIS A 102 -8.36 4.53 -12.36
CA HIS A 102 -9.52 4.58 -13.26
C HIS A 102 -10.57 3.56 -12.82
N GLY A 103 -11.83 4.00 -12.73
CA GLY A 103 -12.91 3.34 -12.00
C GLY A 103 -13.24 1.92 -12.44
N GLY A 104 -13.72 1.13 -11.46
CA GLY A 104 -14.47 -0.14 -11.57
C GLY A 104 -13.80 -1.31 -12.30
N TYR A 105 -13.37 -1.10 -13.55
CA TYR A 105 -13.02 -2.15 -14.49
C TYR A 105 -11.56 -2.63 -14.39
N GLY A 106 -10.68 -1.91 -13.67
CA GLY A 106 -9.27 -2.28 -13.50
C GLY A 106 -9.01 -3.36 -12.43
N LEU A 107 -9.93 -3.51 -11.47
CA LEU A 107 -9.76 -4.42 -10.33
C LEU A 107 -9.93 -5.89 -10.77
N LEU A 108 -10.90 -6.17 -11.65
CA LEU A 108 -11.17 -7.53 -12.17
C LEU A 108 -9.98 -8.14 -12.93
N CYS A 109 -9.23 -7.35 -13.70
CA CYS A 109 -8.04 -7.85 -14.41
C CYS A 109 -6.89 -8.17 -13.45
N SER A 110 -6.73 -7.39 -12.38
CA SER A 110 -5.67 -7.63 -11.38
C SER A 110 -5.95 -8.84 -10.48
N ILE A 111 -7.23 -9.22 -10.32
CA ILE A 111 -7.63 -10.44 -9.60
C ILE A 111 -7.30 -11.69 -10.42
N HIS A 112 -7.47 -11.65 -11.75
CA HIS A 112 -7.11 -12.76 -12.64
C HIS A 112 -5.58 -13.03 -12.66
N ASP A 113 -4.74 -12.00 -12.55
CA ASP A 113 -3.28 -12.15 -12.39
C ASP A 113 -2.88 -12.71 -11.01
N PHE A 114 -3.71 -12.53 -9.98
CA PHE A 114 -3.42 -13.01 -8.63
C PHE A 114 -3.58 -14.53 -8.48
N GLU A 115 -4.56 -15.12 -9.17
CA GLU A 115 -4.77 -16.58 -9.20
C GLU A 115 -3.58 -17.33 -9.83
N GLY A 116 -2.81 -16.67 -10.70
CA GLY A 116 -1.61 -17.26 -11.31
C GLY A 116 -0.35 -17.28 -10.42
N SER A 117 -0.38 -16.69 -9.22
CA SER A 117 0.81 -16.60 -8.34
C SER A 117 0.75 -17.52 -7.12
N VAL A 118 -0.30 -18.34 -6.98
CA VAL A 118 -0.35 -19.46 -6.02
C VAL A 118 -0.19 -20.76 -6.81
N SER A 119 1.04 -21.06 -7.22
CA SER A 119 1.48 -22.38 -7.65
C SER A 119 2.93 -22.58 -7.24
#